data_AF-A0A0D6KF20-F1
#
_entry.id   AF-A0A0D6KF20-F1
#
_cell.length_a   1.000
_cell.length_b   1.000
_cell.length_c   1.000
_cell.angle_alpha   90.00
_cell.angle_beta   90.00
_cell.angle_gamma   90.00
#
_symmetry.space_group_name_H-M   'P 1'
#
loop_
_entity.id
_entity.type
_entity.pdbx_description
1 polymer ?
#
loop_
_entity_poly.entity_id
_entity_poly.type
_entity_poly.pdbx_seq_one_letter_code
_entity_poly.pdbx_strand_id
1 'polypeptide(L)'
;MSSLLEAILKQAQGLSREEQLELIQHLTEQVSTQSETPAKPKRKVTEFYGVVPNLLSGMDAQVWVDQLRSEWDERKVLGALEI
;
A
#
# COMPACT_ATOMS: atom_id res chain seq x y z
N MET A 1 13.18 -0.82 -29.78
CA MET A 1 12.09 -1.78 -29.50
C MET A 1 12.57 -3.15 -29.93
N SER A 2 12.15 -4.23 -29.27
CA SER A 2 12.52 -5.59 -29.71
C SER A 2 11.90 -5.85 -31.10
N SER A 3 12.68 -6.39 -32.04
CA SER A 3 12.20 -6.69 -33.41
C SER A 3 11.01 -7.65 -33.41
N LEU A 4 10.92 -8.53 -32.41
CA LEU A 4 9.79 -9.43 -32.21
C LEU A 4 8.50 -8.69 -31.84
N LEU A 5 8.58 -7.69 -30.96
CA LEU A 5 7.42 -6.92 -30.53
C LEU A 5 6.82 -6.12 -31.70
N GLU A 6 7.68 -5.53 -32.54
CA GLU A 6 7.24 -4.81 -33.75
C GLU A 6 6.53 -5.74 -34.75
N ALA A 7 7.01 -6.97 -34.90
CA ALA A 7 6.37 -7.97 -35.75
C ALA A 7 5.00 -8.39 -35.22
N ILE A 8 4.85 -8.56 -33.89
CA ILE A 8 3.58 -8.90 -33.26
C ILE A 8 2.57 -7.76 -33.40
N LEU A 9 3.00 -6.51 -33.19
CA LEU A 9 2.12 -5.35 -33.35
C LEU A 9 1.61 -5.20 -34.79
N LYS A 10 2.46 -5.45 -35.80
CA LYS A 10 2.04 -5.44 -37.21
C LYS A 10 1.02 -6.55 -37.52
N GLN A 11 1.19 -7.74 -36.94
CA GLN A 11 0.25 -8.85 -37.12
C GLN A 11 -1.08 -8.58 -36.41
N ALA A 12 -1.04 -8.02 -35.20
CA ALA A 12 -2.24 -7.68 -34.42
C ALA A 12 -3.13 -6.64 -35.11
N GLN A 13 -2.55 -5.74 -35.91
CA GLN A 13 -3.32 -4.77 -36.72
C GLN A 13 -4.16 -5.44 -37.82
N GLY A 14 -3.77 -6.63 -38.28
CA GLY A 14 -4.52 -7.40 -39.28
C GLY A 14 -5.66 -8.24 -38.71
N LEU A 15 -5.78 -8.34 -37.39
CA LEU A 15 -6.84 -9.08 -36.71
C LEU A 15 -8.15 -8.28 -36.70
N SER A 16 -9.27 -8.99 -36.69
CA SER A 16 -10.58 -8.40 -36.39
C SER A 16 -10.63 -7.86 -34.97
N ARG A 17 -11.63 -7.02 -34.68
CA ARG A 17 -11.78 -6.40 -33.36
C ARG A 17 -11.98 -7.46 -32.26
N GLU A 18 -12.70 -8.52 -32.57
CA GLU A 18 -12.99 -9.64 -31.67
C GLU A 18 -11.70 -10.40 -31.34
N GLU A 19 -10.89 -10.73 -32.35
CA GLU A 19 -9.59 -11.41 -32.17
C GLU A 19 -8.58 -10.53 -31.43
N GLN A 20 -8.60 -9.21 -31.64
CA GLN A 20 -7.77 -8.28 -30.87
C GLN A 20 -8.14 -8.29 -29.38
N LEU A 21 -9.43 -8.37 -29.05
CA LEU A 21 -9.89 -8.44 -27.66
C LEU A 21 -9.49 -9.77 -27.01
N GLU A 22 -9.60 -10.88 -27.73
CA GLU A 22 -9.15 -12.20 -27.29
C GLU A 22 -7.63 -12.22 -27.03
N LEU A 23 -6.84 -11.61 -27.93
CA LEU A 23 -5.40 -11.45 -27.74
C LEU A 23 -5.07 -10.61 -26.50
N ILE A 24 -5.79 -9.51 -26.26
CA ILE A 24 -5.61 -8.68 -25.07
C ILE A 24 -5.93 -9.48 -23.80
N GLN A 25 -7.01 -10.25 -23.79
CA GLN A 25 -7.39 -11.09 -22.65
C GLN A 25 -6.27 -12.10 -22.35
N HIS A 26 -5.82 -12.85 -23.33
CA HIS A 26 -4.76 -13.84 -23.15
C HIS A 26 -3.45 -13.23 -22.64
N LEU A 27 -3.01 -12.10 -23.20
CA LEU A 27 -1.80 -11.42 -22.75
C LEU A 27 -1.95 -10.89 -21.31
N THR A 28 -3.14 -10.37 -20.96
CA THR A 28 -3.42 -9.87 -19.61
C THR A 28 -3.42 -11.01 -18.58
N GLU A 29 -4.04 -12.14 -18.90
CA GLU A 29 -4.03 -13.34 -18.07
C GLU A 29 -2.60 -13.88 -17.89
N GLN A 30 -1.82 -13.98 -18.98
CA GLN A 30 -0.43 -14.43 -18.91
C GLN A 30 0.43 -13.54 -18.02
N VAL A 31 0.33 -12.22 -18.15
CA VAL A 31 1.05 -11.27 -17.30
C VAL A 31 0.58 -11.36 -15.85
N SER A 32 -0.74 -11.47 -15.61
CA SER A 32 -1.30 -11.60 -14.27
C SER A 32 -0.79 -12.86 -13.57
N THR A 33 -0.78 -14.00 -14.26
CA THR A 33 -0.32 -15.28 -13.70
C THR A 33 1.20 -15.29 -13.47
N GLN A 34 1.98 -14.63 -14.33
CA GLN A 34 3.44 -14.51 -14.15
C GLN A 34 3.82 -13.46 -13.10
N SER A 35 2.94 -12.50 -12.81
CA SER A 35 3.15 -11.48 -11.77
C SER A 35 2.96 -11.98 -10.34
N GLU A 36 2.74 -13.29 -10.15
CA GLU A 36 2.88 -13.99 -8.88
C GLU A 36 4.35 -14.04 -8.40
N THR A 37 5.02 -12.89 -8.34
CA THR A 37 5.83 -12.62 -7.16
C THR A 37 4.93 -12.89 -5.94
N PRO A 38 5.37 -13.66 -4.93
CA PRO A 38 4.49 -14.03 -3.82
C PRO A 38 3.94 -12.73 -3.25
N ALA A 39 2.64 -12.49 -3.48
CA ALA A 39 1.97 -11.30 -3.00
C ALA A 39 2.28 -11.25 -1.51
N LYS A 40 3.01 -10.21 -1.08
CA LYS A 40 3.32 -10.02 0.34
C LYS A 40 2.02 -10.29 1.09
N PRO A 41 2.00 -11.22 2.06
CA PRO A 41 0.75 -11.58 2.71
C PRO A 41 0.10 -10.29 3.17
N LYS A 42 -1.17 -10.10 2.84
CA LYS A 42 -1.96 -8.96 3.31
C LYS A 42 -2.04 -9.10 4.84
N ARG A 43 -0.98 -8.66 5.52
CA ARG A 43 -0.85 -8.79 6.96
C ARG A 43 -1.99 -8.01 7.57
N LYS A 44 -2.85 -8.71 8.31
CA LYS A 44 -3.95 -8.05 8.98
C LYS A 44 -3.32 -7.17 10.06
N VAL A 45 -3.78 -5.93 10.21
CA VAL A 45 -3.32 -5.04 11.29
C VAL A 45 -3.50 -5.70 12.66
N THR A 46 -4.47 -6.63 12.76
CA THR A 46 -4.68 -7.46 13.95
C THR A 46 -3.47 -8.33 14.33
N GLU A 47 -2.55 -8.63 13.41
CA GLU A 47 -1.31 -9.37 13.68
C GLU A 47 -0.36 -8.62 14.63
N PHE A 48 -0.56 -7.32 14.82
CA PHE A 48 0.22 -6.52 15.78
C PHE A 48 -0.39 -6.49 17.19
N TYR A 49 -1.58 -7.07 17.42
CA TYR A 49 -2.14 -7.16 18.77
C TYR A 49 -1.25 -8.04 19.64
N GLY A 50 -0.77 -7.48 20.76
CA GLY A 50 0.13 -8.19 21.68
C GLY A 50 1.61 -8.23 21.24
N VAL A 51 1.97 -7.66 20.08
CA VAL A 51 3.36 -7.62 19.60
C VAL A 51 4.20 -6.57 20.34
N VAL A 52 3.56 -5.60 20.99
CA VAL A 52 4.28 -4.56 21.73
C VAL A 52 4.29 -4.91 23.22
N PRO A 53 5.42 -5.39 23.78
CA PRO A 53 5.52 -5.58 25.21
C PRO A 53 5.53 -4.19 25.86
N ASN A 54 4.45 -3.87 26.55
CA ASN A 54 4.42 -2.86 27.61
C ASN A 54 5.00 -1.48 27.25
N LEU A 55 4.78 -0.96 26.04
CA LEU A 55 5.35 0.33 25.60
C LEU A 55 5.00 1.49 26.55
N LEU A 56 3.81 1.41 27.15
CA LEU A 56 3.25 2.41 28.03
C LEU A 56 3.29 1.98 29.51
N SER A 57 4.10 0.97 29.86
CA SER A 57 4.19 0.44 31.23
C SER A 57 2.84 -0.01 31.84
N GLY A 58 1.88 -0.41 31.00
CA GLY A 58 0.54 -0.86 31.40
C GLY A 58 -0.47 0.27 31.47
N MET A 59 -0.06 1.50 31.14
CA MET A 59 -0.94 2.65 30.98
C MET A 59 -1.82 2.46 29.74
N ASP A 60 -3.10 2.81 29.88
CA ASP A 60 -4.04 2.86 28.77
C ASP A 60 -3.55 3.85 27.70
N ALA A 61 -3.69 3.48 26.42
CA ALA A 61 -3.17 4.27 25.31
C ALA A 61 -3.84 5.65 25.21
N GLN A 62 -5.13 5.75 25.54
CA GLN A 62 -5.86 7.02 25.52
C GLN A 62 -5.36 7.93 26.64
N VAL A 63 -5.12 7.37 27.84
CA VAL A 63 -4.54 8.12 28.97
C VAL A 63 -3.18 8.71 28.62
N TRP A 64 -2.32 7.94 27.96
CA TRP A 64 -1.00 8.43 27.52
C TRP A 64 -1.12 9.56 26.49
N VAL A 65 -2.02 9.42 25.51
CA VAL A 65 -2.26 10.47 24.49
C VAL A 65 -2.77 11.75 25.14
N ASP A 66 -3.69 11.64 26.10
CA ASP A 66 -4.28 12.80 26.76
C ASP A 66 -3.24 13.53 27.62
N GLN A 67 -2.37 12.80 28.34
CA GLN A 67 -1.24 13.40 29.04
C GLN A 67 -0.33 14.18 28.09
N LEU A 68 0.04 13.59 26.95
CA LEU A 68 0.92 14.24 25.99
C LEU A 68 0.29 15.52 25.40
N ARG A 69 -1.03 15.53 25.18
CA ARG A 69 -1.76 16.73 24.75
C ARG A 69 -1.75 17.81 25.81
N SER A 70 -2.03 17.47 27.06
CA SER A 70 -2.00 18.43 28.17
C SER A 70 -0.62 19.05 28.35
N GLU A 71 0.45 18.25 28.30
CA GLU A 71 1.83 18.75 28.37
C GLU A 71 2.16 19.73 27.22
N TRP A 72 1.60 19.51 26.03
CA TRP A 72 1.79 20.39 24.89
C TRP A 72 1.01 21.70 25.02
N ASP A 73 -0.22 21.62 25.51
CA ASP A 73 -1.05 22.80 25.78
C ASP A 73 -0.43 23.68 26.88
N GLU A 74 0.12 23.07 27.94
CA GLU A 74 0.84 23.80 29.00
C GLU A 74 2.07 24.56 28.46
N ARG A 75 2.86 23.94 27.58
CA ARG A 75 3.99 24.61 26.92
C ARG A 75 3.54 25.79 26.06
N LYS A 76 2.40 25.66 25.40
CA LYS A 76 1.82 26.73 24.58
C LYS A 76 1.36 27.91 25.43
N VAL A 77 0.80 27.64 26.62
CA VAL A 77 0.41 28.68 27.58
C VAL A 77 1.63 29.35 28.20
N LEU A 78 2.66 28.60 28.58
CA LEU A 78 3.91 29.15 29.13
C LEU A 78 4.67 30.02 28.10
N GLY A 79 4.74 29.59 26.83
CA GLY A 79 5.34 30.39 25.76
C GLY A 79 4.55 31.65 25.39
N ALA A 80 3.27 31.75 25.78
CA ALA A 80 2.45 32.95 25.60
C ALA A 80 2.55 33.94 26.77
N LEU A 81 3.14 33.53 27.91
CA LEU A 81 3.35 34.38 29.08
C LEU A 81 4.75 35.03 29.12
N GLU A 82 5.66 34.64 28.22
CA GLU A 82 7.02 35.20 28.09
C GLU A 82 7.15 36.24 26.94
N ILE A 83 6.04 36.76 26.40
CA ILE A 83 6.00 37.85 25.39
C ILE A 83 5.29 39.07 25.94
#